data_AF-A0A2N3E2Y8-F1
#
_entry.id   AF-A0A2N3E2Y8-F1
#
_cell.length_a   1.000
_cell.length_b   1.000
_cell.length_c   1.000
_cell.angle_alpha   90.00
_cell.angle_beta   90.00
_cell.angle_gamma   90.00
#
_symmetry.space_group_name_H-M   'P 1'
#
loop_
_entity.id
_entity.type
_entity.pdbx_description
1 polymer ?
#
loop_
_entity_poly.entity_id
_entity_poly.type
_entity_poly.pdbx_seq_one_letter_code
_entity_poly.pdbx_strand_id
1 'polypeptide(L)'
;LWIFRRQTLSGRFWERPQLPTFETMRYGILNGLPKAEREAMYATLVPESGRAFFEIAYWFLDRRRATAINPADVSCPLLMLTGTNDRLTPVHMTKRVVEGYEGRARLETLPGHAHWLPSEPGWERIAERTAAFFEIEAPALVRQMPVTAPALAGGLIAAR
;
A
#
# COMPACT_ATOMS: atom_id res chain seq x y z
N LEU A 1 12.76 7.53 -0.07
CA LEU A 1 12.76 8.40 -1.27
C LEU A 1 14.07 8.43 -2.05
N TRP A 2 15.25 8.33 -1.43
CA TRP A 2 16.54 8.48 -2.14
C TRP A 2 16.73 7.53 -3.34
N ILE A 3 16.15 6.32 -3.29
CA ILE A 3 16.22 5.33 -4.37
C ILE A 3 15.52 5.81 -5.65
N PHE A 4 14.61 6.76 -5.51
CA PHE A 4 13.87 7.39 -6.61
C PHE A 4 14.44 8.76 -7.01
N ARG A 5 15.65 9.12 -6.54
CA ARG A 5 16.24 10.44 -6.84
C ARG A 5 16.33 10.73 -8.35
N ARG A 6 16.55 9.69 -9.18
CA ARG A 6 16.67 9.85 -10.63
C ARG A 6 15.34 10.30 -11.24
N GLN A 7 14.24 9.77 -10.74
CA GLN A 7 12.87 10.11 -11.14
C GLN A 7 12.57 11.53 -10.65
N THR A 8 12.78 11.79 -9.36
CA THR A 8 12.32 13.03 -8.74
C THR A 8 13.16 14.25 -9.13
N LEU A 9 14.41 14.05 -9.56
CA LEU A 9 15.27 15.12 -10.09
C LEU A 9 15.12 15.34 -11.60
N SER A 10 14.24 14.59 -12.30
CA SER A 10 14.04 14.72 -13.76
C SER A 10 13.14 15.91 -14.18
N GLY A 11 12.96 16.91 -13.30
CA GLY A 11 12.12 18.08 -13.51
C GLY A 11 10.65 17.80 -13.18
N ARG A 12 9.74 18.05 -14.13
CA ARG A 12 8.27 17.82 -14.00
C ARG A 12 7.93 16.32 -14.05
N PHE A 13 8.57 15.51 -13.21
CA PHE A 13 8.40 14.05 -13.19
C PHE A 13 6.94 13.66 -12.94
N TRP A 14 6.18 14.48 -12.21
CA TRP A 14 4.76 14.30 -11.91
C TRP A 14 3.83 14.43 -13.13
N GLU A 15 4.35 14.79 -14.29
CA GLU A 15 3.60 14.88 -15.56
C GLU A 15 4.00 13.80 -16.56
N ARG A 16 4.84 12.85 -16.14
CA ARG A 16 5.37 11.81 -17.02
C ARG A 16 5.16 10.44 -16.39
N PRO A 17 4.90 9.40 -17.20
CA PRO A 17 4.93 8.04 -16.71
C PRO A 17 6.30 7.71 -16.09
N GLN A 18 6.28 6.98 -14.98
CA GLN A 18 7.46 6.60 -14.21
C GLN A 18 7.63 5.09 -14.25
N LEU A 19 8.77 4.65 -14.76
CA LEU A 19 9.25 3.28 -14.59
C LEU A 19 10.65 3.35 -14.01
N PRO A 20 10.83 3.07 -12.71
CA PRO A 20 12.15 3.04 -12.11
C PRO A 20 13.04 1.97 -12.73
N THR A 21 14.36 2.19 -12.70
CA THR A 21 15.30 1.21 -13.26
C THR A 21 15.19 -0.12 -12.53
N PHE A 22 15.61 -1.20 -13.21
CA PHE A 22 15.70 -2.52 -12.58
C PHE A 22 16.50 -2.48 -11.27
N GLU A 23 17.58 -1.72 -11.20
CA GLU A 23 18.37 -1.58 -9.97
C GLU A 23 17.57 -0.99 -8.81
N THR A 24 16.81 0.08 -9.07
CA THR A 24 15.93 0.70 -8.06
C THR A 24 14.84 -0.28 -7.63
N MET A 25 14.18 -0.94 -8.59
CA MET A 25 13.12 -1.92 -8.32
C MET A 25 13.67 -3.11 -7.52
N ARG A 26 14.82 -3.68 -7.92
CA ARG A 26 15.52 -4.76 -7.22
C ARG A 26 15.88 -4.40 -5.79
N TYR A 27 16.27 -3.16 -5.52
CA TYR A 27 16.65 -2.72 -4.20
C TYR A 27 15.45 -2.50 -3.27
N GLY A 28 14.39 -1.85 -3.77
CA GLY A 28 13.33 -1.32 -2.91
C GLY A 28 12.01 -2.09 -2.94
N ILE A 29 11.69 -2.74 -4.05
CA ILE A 29 10.37 -3.35 -4.30
C ILE A 29 10.48 -4.86 -4.43
N LEU A 30 11.37 -5.34 -5.29
CA LEU A 30 11.56 -6.76 -5.61
C LEU A 30 12.62 -7.42 -4.71
N ASN A 31 12.99 -6.81 -3.59
CA ASN A 31 14.07 -7.31 -2.74
C ASN A 31 13.71 -8.59 -1.97
N GLY A 32 12.42 -8.91 -1.84
CA GLY A 32 11.93 -10.17 -1.28
C GLY A 32 11.89 -11.33 -2.29
N LEU A 33 11.92 -11.05 -3.60
CA LEU A 33 11.89 -12.09 -4.63
C LEU A 33 13.24 -12.83 -4.75
N PRO A 34 13.25 -14.12 -5.14
CA PRO A 34 14.47 -14.84 -5.51
C PRO A 34 15.21 -14.13 -6.65
N LYS A 35 16.54 -14.12 -6.59
CA LYS A 35 17.37 -13.37 -7.57
C LYS A 35 17.04 -13.71 -9.02
N ALA A 36 16.78 -14.99 -9.31
CA ALA A 36 16.46 -15.49 -10.65
C ALA A 36 15.11 -14.98 -11.19
N GLU A 37 14.17 -14.60 -10.31
CA GLU A 37 12.82 -14.21 -10.69
C GLU A 37 12.65 -12.69 -10.87
N ARG A 38 13.58 -11.89 -10.30
CA ARG A 38 13.47 -10.43 -10.29
C ARG A 38 13.46 -9.82 -11.69
N GLU A 39 14.29 -10.33 -12.60
CA GLU A 39 14.36 -9.81 -13.98
C GLU A 39 13.08 -10.14 -14.74
N ALA A 40 12.57 -11.37 -14.59
CA ALA A 40 11.31 -11.78 -15.19
C ALA A 40 10.14 -10.92 -14.67
N MET A 41 10.06 -10.70 -13.35
CA MET A 41 9.05 -9.81 -12.76
C MET A 41 9.21 -8.37 -13.24
N TYR A 42 10.43 -7.84 -13.32
CA TYR A 42 10.65 -6.48 -13.82
C TYR A 42 10.20 -6.32 -15.27
N ALA A 43 10.40 -7.34 -16.11
CA ALA A 43 9.98 -7.32 -17.51
C ALA A 43 8.46 -7.28 -17.72
N THR A 44 7.65 -7.62 -16.70
CA THR A 44 6.18 -7.51 -16.76
C THR A 44 5.67 -6.12 -16.36
N LEU A 45 6.51 -5.29 -15.75
CA LEU A 45 6.10 -3.99 -15.24
C LEU A 45 5.88 -3.00 -16.38
N VAL A 46 4.86 -2.16 -16.20
CA VAL A 46 4.55 -1.03 -17.07
C VAL A 46 4.76 0.28 -16.33
N PRO A 47 4.94 1.41 -17.03
CA PRO A 47 5.06 2.71 -16.39
C PRO A 47 3.82 3.08 -15.57
N GLU A 48 4.04 3.62 -14.36
CA GLU A 48 3.01 4.14 -13.45
C GLU A 48 2.84 5.66 -13.63
N SER A 49 1.74 6.23 -13.16
CA SER A 49 1.49 7.67 -13.11
C SER A 49 2.51 8.41 -12.24
N GLY A 50 3.29 9.31 -12.84
CA GLY A 50 4.14 10.23 -12.09
C GLY A 50 3.35 11.14 -11.15
N ARG A 51 2.09 11.46 -11.50
CA ARG A 51 1.21 12.27 -10.66
C ARG A 51 0.87 11.53 -9.37
N ALA A 52 0.43 10.27 -9.47
CA ALA A 52 0.13 9.43 -8.31
C ALA A 52 1.38 9.26 -7.42
N PHE A 53 2.55 9.05 -8.04
CA PHE A 53 3.81 8.99 -7.31
C PHE A 53 4.10 10.29 -6.54
N PHE A 54 3.87 11.46 -7.14
CA PHE A 54 4.00 12.74 -6.44
C PHE A 54 3.00 12.88 -5.27
N GLU A 55 1.73 12.57 -5.49
CA GLU A 55 0.67 12.69 -4.47
C GLU A 55 0.91 11.78 -3.25
N ILE A 56 1.52 10.62 -3.46
CA ILE A 56 1.89 9.68 -2.38
C ILE A 56 3.20 10.11 -1.71
N ALA A 57 4.27 10.29 -2.48
CA ALA A 57 5.61 10.48 -1.94
C ALA A 57 5.87 11.90 -1.43
N TYR A 58 5.19 12.88 -2.00
CA TYR A 58 5.30 14.30 -1.70
C TYR A 58 3.97 14.88 -1.23
N TRP A 59 3.18 14.09 -0.49
CA TRP A 59 1.86 14.47 0.03
C TRP A 59 1.86 15.83 0.75
N PHE A 60 2.96 16.20 1.42
CA PHE A 60 3.11 17.47 2.13
C PHE A 60 3.27 18.69 1.19
N LEU A 61 3.56 18.46 -0.10
CA LEU A 61 3.56 19.47 -1.17
C LEU A 61 2.29 19.41 -2.03
N ASP A 62 1.49 18.35 -1.91
CA ASP A 62 0.24 18.24 -2.63
C ASP A 62 -0.85 19.10 -1.97
N ARG A 63 -1.06 20.29 -2.55
CA ARG A 63 -2.10 21.23 -2.11
C ARG A 63 -3.51 20.67 -2.20
N ARG A 64 -3.75 19.67 -3.06
CA ARG A 64 -5.07 19.02 -3.19
C ARG A 64 -5.30 17.95 -2.14
N ARG A 65 -4.24 17.50 -1.46
CA ARG A 65 -4.29 16.44 -0.46
C ARG A 65 -4.96 15.16 -1.01
N ALA A 66 -4.63 14.77 -2.24
CA ALA A 66 -5.26 13.65 -2.94
C ALA A 66 -5.17 12.32 -2.17
N THR A 67 -4.13 12.15 -1.36
CA THR A 67 -3.91 10.94 -0.54
C THR A 67 -4.29 11.11 0.93
N ALA A 68 -4.89 12.25 1.31
CA ALA A 68 -5.30 12.45 2.69
C ALA A 68 -6.55 11.64 3.03
N ILE A 69 -6.48 10.92 4.14
CA ILE A 69 -7.57 10.14 4.69
C ILE A 69 -7.89 10.71 6.07
N ASN A 70 -9.18 10.91 6.35
CA ASN A 70 -9.66 11.09 7.71
C ASN A 70 -10.02 9.70 8.27
N PRO A 71 -9.28 9.17 9.28
CA PRO A 71 -9.53 7.84 9.81
C PRO A 71 -10.94 7.65 10.37
N ALA A 72 -11.63 8.72 10.77
CA ALA A 72 -13.02 8.66 11.23
C ALA A 72 -13.99 8.23 10.12
N ASP A 73 -13.67 8.49 8.85
CA ASP A 73 -14.54 8.16 7.71
C ASP A 73 -14.45 6.67 7.32
N VAL A 74 -13.48 5.92 7.86
CA VAL A 74 -13.27 4.50 7.53
C VAL A 74 -14.04 3.60 8.50
N SER A 75 -15.30 3.31 8.20
CA SER A 75 -16.20 2.58 9.11
C SER A 75 -16.09 1.05 9.03
N CYS A 76 -15.05 0.49 8.42
CA CYS A 76 -14.88 -0.95 8.26
C CYS A 76 -13.65 -1.49 9.03
N PRO A 77 -13.64 -2.80 9.37
CA PRO A 77 -12.44 -3.44 9.87
C PRO A 77 -11.32 -3.43 8.83
N LEU A 78 -10.08 -3.25 9.30
CA LEU A 78 -8.88 -3.23 8.47
C LEU A 78 -7.88 -4.28 8.94
N LEU A 79 -7.24 -4.96 7.98
CA LEU A 79 -6.05 -5.76 8.21
C LEU A 79 -4.89 -5.13 7.44
N MET A 80 -3.82 -4.77 8.15
CA MET A 80 -2.59 -4.28 7.56
C MET A 80 -1.51 -5.35 7.72
N LEU A 81 -1.07 -5.89 6.58
CA LEU A 81 0.04 -6.85 6.50
C LEU A 81 1.28 -6.12 5.99
N THR A 82 2.39 -6.18 6.72
CA THR A 82 3.60 -5.40 6.36
C THR A 82 4.86 -6.27 6.49
N GLY A 83 5.68 -6.32 5.46
CA GLY A 83 6.95 -7.04 5.49
C GLY A 83 7.97 -6.40 6.43
N THR A 84 8.71 -7.20 7.20
CA THR A 84 9.79 -6.67 8.06
C THR A 84 10.98 -6.14 7.28
N ASN A 85 11.14 -6.59 6.03
CA ASN A 85 12.21 -6.20 5.12
C ASN A 85 11.74 -5.17 4.07
N ASP A 86 10.55 -4.60 4.24
CA ASP A 86 10.02 -3.56 3.38
C ASP A 86 10.81 -2.25 3.57
N ARG A 87 11.36 -1.73 2.46
CA ARG A 87 12.20 -0.53 2.41
C ARG A 87 11.43 0.72 1.98
N LEU A 88 10.20 0.58 1.49
CA LEU A 88 9.35 1.67 1.05
C LEU A 88 8.29 2.02 2.09
N THR A 89 7.64 1.01 2.65
CA THR A 89 6.61 1.11 3.69
C THR A 89 7.03 0.31 4.93
N PRO A 90 8.12 0.73 5.62
CA PRO A 90 8.65 0.00 6.76
C PRO A 90 7.64 -0.06 7.92
N VAL A 91 7.75 -1.11 8.74
CA VAL A 91 6.84 -1.44 9.86
C VAL A 91 6.45 -0.23 10.73
N HIS A 92 7.41 0.65 11.06
CA HIS A 92 7.13 1.80 11.93
C HIS A 92 6.18 2.82 11.29
N MET A 93 6.16 2.95 9.97
CA MET A 93 5.21 3.78 9.24
C MET A 93 3.82 3.16 9.31
N THR A 94 3.71 1.85 9.03
CA THR A 94 2.43 1.13 9.09
C THR A 94 1.85 1.13 10.51
N LYS A 95 2.69 1.03 11.55
CA LYS A 95 2.26 1.20 12.95
C LYS A 95 1.58 2.55 13.18
N ARG A 96 2.20 3.65 12.74
CA ARG A 96 1.62 5.00 12.85
C ARG A 96 0.29 5.13 12.10
N VAL A 97 0.16 4.47 10.95
CA VAL A 97 -1.11 4.45 10.20
C VAL A 97 -2.20 3.75 11.02
N VAL A 98 -1.90 2.57 11.60
CA VAL A 98 -2.85 1.78 12.39
C VAL A 98 -3.32 2.49 13.66
N GLU A 99 -2.45 3.26 14.32
CA GLU A 99 -2.80 4.07 15.50
C GLU A 99 -3.99 5.01 15.25
N GLY A 100 -4.16 5.51 14.02
CA GLY A 100 -5.28 6.40 13.65
C GLY A 100 -6.65 5.71 13.58
N TYR A 101 -6.72 4.38 13.58
CA TYR A 101 -7.97 3.64 13.35
C TYR A 101 -8.61 3.07 14.63
N GLU A 102 -8.12 3.42 15.82
CA GLU A 102 -8.79 3.21 17.12
C GLU A 102 -9.39 1.80 17.33
N GLY A 103 -8.59 0.76 17.04
CA GLY A 103 -9.00 -0.64 17.23
C GLY A 103 -9.76 -1.27 16.06
N ARG A 104 -10.11 -0.50 15.01
CA ARG A 104 -10.66 -1.04 13.74
C ARG A 104 -9.60 -1.71 12.88
N ALA A 105 -8.33 -1.36 13.06
CA ALA A 105 -7.22 -1.90 12.29
C ALA A 105 -6.37 -2.88 13.11
N ARG A 106 -6.08 -4.03 12.51
CA ARG A 106 -5.07 -4.98 12.97
C ARG A 106 -3.79 -4.79 12.16
N LEU A 107 -2.64 -4.81 12.83
CA LEU A 107 -1.33 -4.84 12.19
C LEU A 107 -0.68 -6.19 12.40
N GLU A 108 -0.27 -6.83 11.32
CA GLU A 108 0.57 -8.03 11.37
C GLU A 108 1.85 -7.80 10.58
N THR A 109 2.98 -7.99 11.26
CA THR A 109 4.29 -7.95 10.61
C THR A 109 4.62 -9.32 10.05
N LEU A 110 5.12 -9.38 8.83
CA LEU A 110 5.47 -10.59 8.11
C LEU A 110 7.00 -10.76 8.11
N PRO A 111 7.58 -11.60 8.99
CA PRO A 111 9.03 -11.77 9.08
C PRO A 111 9.60 -12.34 7.78
N GLY A 112 10.69 -11.74 7.30
CA GLY A 112 11.36 -12.19 6.07
C GLY A 112 10.78 -11.62 4.77
N HIS A 113 9.54 -11.15 4.79
CA HIS A 113 8.87 -10.54 3.64
C HIS A 113 9.27 -9.08 3.43
N ALA A 114 9.21 -8.62 2.18
CA ALA A 114 9.54 -7.27 1.77
C ALA A 114 8.29 -6.53 1.26
N HIS A 115 8.39 -5.85 0.11
CA HIS A 115 7.37 -4.94 -0.39
C HIS A 115 6.39 -5.60 -1.37
N TRP A 116 6.84 -6.60 -2.13
CA TRP A 116 6.05 -7.19 -3.22
C TRP A 116 5.33 -8.47 -2.76
N LEU A 117 4.61 -8.36 -1.64
CA LEU A 117 3.99 -9.48 -0.93
C LEU A 117 3.24 -10.49 -1.82
N PRO A 118 2.45 -10.08 -2.84
CA PRO A 118 1.64 -11.02 -3.63
C PRO A 118 2.41 -12.03 -4.46
N SER A 119 3.73 -11.88 -4.62
CA SER A 119 4.55 -12.81 -5.40
C SER A 119 5.84 -13.23 -4.69
N GLU A 120 5.99 -12.88 -3.43
CA GLU A 120 7.13 -13.36 -2.62
C GLU A 120 6.97 -14.83 -2.25
N PRO A 121 8.06 -15.58 -2.06
CA PRO A 121 7.97 -16.96 -1.58
C PRO A 121 7.16 -17.03 -0.28
N GLY A 122 6.13 -17.87 -0.23
CA GLY A 122 5.19 -17.97 0.89
C GLY A 122 3.99 -17.01 0.83
N TRP A 123 3.79 -16.31 -0.30
CA TRP A 123 2.62 -15.46 -0.53
C TRP A 123 1.29 -16.20 -0.35
N GLU A 124 1.26 -17.53 -0.54
CA GLU A 124 0.07 -18.36 -0.35
C GLU A 124 -0.47 -18.23 1.08
N ARG A 125 0.42 -18.21 2.09
CA ARG A 125 0.03 -18.00 3.49
C ARG A 125 -0.49 -16.60 3.75
N ILE A 126 0.03 -15.60 3.03
CA ILE A 126 -0.47 -14.23 3.09
C ILE A 126 -1.88 -14.16 2.51
N ALA A 127 -2.12 -14.84 1.39
CA ALA A 127 -3.43 -14.95 0.76
C ALA A 127 -4.43 -15.68 1.66
N GLU A 128 -4.06 -16.84 2.23
CA GLU A 128 -4.87 -17.59 3.20
C GLU A 128 -5.21 -16.73 4.43
N ARG A 129 -4.23 -16.03 4.98
CA ARG A 129 -4.43 -15.12 6.12
C ARG A 129 -5.41 -13.99 5.78
N THR A 130 -5.28 -13.42 4.59
CA THR A 130 -6.16 -12.36 4.10
C THR A 130 -7.59 -12.87 3.91
N ALA A 131 -7.75 -14.07 3.34
CA ALA A 131 -9.06 -14.72 3.19
C ALA A 131 -9.71 -14.98 4.55
N ALA A 132 -8.97 -15.55 5.51
CA ALA A 132 -9.47 -15.80 6.85
C ALA A 132 -9.94 -14.52 7.57
N PHE A 133 -9.26 -13.39 7.34
CA PHE A 133 -9.70 -12.11 7.85
C PHE A 133 -11.07 -11.71 7.28
N PHE A 134 -11.25 -11.79 5.97
CA PHE A 134 -12.53 -11.44 5.34
C PHE A 134 -13.67 -12.38 5.71
N GLU A 135 -13.41 -13.69 5.81
CA GLU A 135 -14.44 -14.70 6.03
C GLU A 135 -14.86 -14.80 7.51
N ILE A 136 -13.93 -14.55 8.44
CA ILE A 136 -14.13 -14.87 9.86
C ILE A 136 -14.02 -13.62 10.74
N GLU A 137 -12.90 -12.91 10.65
CA GLU A 137 -12.59 -11.84 11.61
C GLU A 137 -13.35 -10.55 11.33
N ALA A 138 -13.38 -10.09 10.07
CA ALA A 138 -14.04 -8.85 9.70
C ALA A 138 -15.55 -8.88 10.03
N PRO A 139 -16.31 -9.96 9.72
CA PRO A 139 -17.71 -10.07 10.14
C PRO A 139 -17.88 -10.04 11.66
N ALA A 140 -16.97 -10.67 12.42
CA ALA A 140 -17.01 -10.64 13.88
C ALA A 140 -16.72 -9.24 14.44
N LEU A 141 -15.76 -8.51 13.87
CA LEU A 141 -15.44 -7.14 14.23
C LEU A 141 -16.61 -6.20 13.93
N VAL A 142 -17.23 -6.31 12.74
CA VAL A 142 -18.41 -5.49 12.37
C VAL A 142 -19.54 -5.64 13.39
N ARG A 143 -19.80 -6.84 13.92
CA ARG A 143 -20.84 -7.07 14.94
C ARG A 143 -20.56 -6.36 16.27
N GLN A 144 -19.29 -6.06 16.55
CA GLN A 144 -18.85 -5.36 17.77
C GLN A 144 -18.71 -3.85 17.57
N MET A 145 -18.65 -3.40 16.31
CA MET A 145 -18.54 -1.99 15.99
C MET A 145 -19.87 -1.27 16.26
N PRO A 146 -19.82 -0.02 16.76
CA PRO A 146 -21.02 0.78 16.89
C PRO A 146 -21.65 0.96 15.51
N VAL A 147 -22.97 0.77 15.43
CA VAL A 147 -23.75 1.04 14.22
C VAL A 147 -23.60 2.52 13.90
N THR A 148 -22.68 2.82 12.99
CA THR A 148 -22.54 4.13 12.39
C THR A 148 -23.36 4.09 11.12
N ALA A 149 -24.32 5.01 10.99
CA ALA A 149 -24.99 5.21 9.71
C ALA A 149 -23.89 5.40 8.66
N PRO A 150 -23.92 4.66 7.53
CA PRO A 150 -22.86 4.80 6.55
C PRO A 150 -22.85 6.25 6.09
N ALA A 151 -21.68 6.88 6.12
CA ALA A 151 -21.47 8.17 5.48
C ALA A 151 -21.45 7.98 3.95
N LEU A 152 -22.51 7.41 3.38
CA LEU A 152 -22.76 7.48 1.95
C LEU A 152 -23.37 8.86 1.67
N ALA A 153 -22.54 9.90 1.84
CA ALA A 153 -22.80 11.24 1.33
C ALA A 153 -22.44 11.37 -0.16
N GLY A 154 -22.30 10.25 -0.87
CA GLY A 154 -22.07 10.20 -2.31
C GLY A 154 -23.19 9.41 -2.96
N GLY A 155 -24.08 10.09 -3.68
CA GLY A 155 -24.98 9.43 -4.61
C GLY A 155 -24.19 8.61 -5.63
N LEU A 156 -24.83 7.58 -6.20
CA LEU A 156 -24.28 6.81 -7.31
C LEU A 156 -23.75 7.78 -8.38
N ILE A 157 -22.44 7.79 -8.60
CA ILE A 157 -21.85 8.54 -9.69
C ILE A 157 -22.34 7.84 -10.97
N ALA A 158 -23.28 8.46 -11.67
CA ALA A 158 -23.69 8.00 -12.98
C ALA A 158 -22.46 7.99 -13.89
N ALA A 159 -22.17 6.83 -14.48
CA ALA A 159 -21.15 6.70 -15.51
C ALA A 159 -21.43 7.72 -16.62
N ARG A 160 -20.42 8.53 -16.95
CA ARG A 160 -20.41 9.37 -18.15
C ARG A 160 -19.88 8.57 -19.32
#